data_AF-A0A917T4L3-F1
#
_entry.id   AF-A0A917T4L3-F1
#
_cell.length_a   1.000
_cell.length_b   1.000
_cell.length_c   1.000
_cell.angle_alpha   90.00
_cell.angle_beta   90.00
_cell.angle_gamma   90.00
#
_symmetry.space_group_name_H-M   'P 1'
#
loop_
_entity.id
_entity.type
_entity.pdbx_description
1 polymer ?
#
loop_
_entity_poly.entity_id
_entity_poly.type
_entity_poly.pdbx_seq_one_letter_code
_entity_poly.pdbx_strand_id
1 'polypeptide(L)'
;MAKPPWIVAAVCALAILLTPTAASAAPTPGDEGGTAELMQKLDSANRAYIDAQNALTASQQRQAGLSAQQAELEPRYNKLRDETQSITVAAYQNGGGLRSASSLLDSANPGIFADKVSILEVIARQHAQQLKELSSLRAQLGGTKATIDAEVSKQQAQLAVMAKQKTEVEQALTAAQNKAAQKGLDTATTTSGNAPAMNAEPAPRRADGSWPAESCSTDDPTTTGCLTPRTLHALQQVQKAGFKRFVSCWRPPGEPYEHPKGRACDFAADTSGFGGVATGASKEYGTQLATWLVRNATALGVMYVIWFRQIWTPAAGWHAYNSGNGDPSSDHTNHVHMSIY
;
A
#
# COMPACT_ATOMS: atom_id res chain seq x y z
N MET A 1 83.31 41.43 15.26
CA MET A 1 82.26 41.73 16.25
C MET A 1 80.98 42.09 15.49
N ALA A 2 79.86 41.48 15.89
CA ALA A 2 78.44 41.87 15.75
C ALA A 2 77.77 42.05 14.35
N LYS A 3 76.66 41.30 14.16
CA LYS A 3 75.55 41.37 13.16
C LYS A 3 74.63 42.59 13.43
N PRO A 4 73.53 42.94 12.68
CA PRO A 4 72.71 42.17 11.70
C PRO A 4 72.16 42.95 10.46
N PRO A 5 71.32 42.31 9.60
CA PRO A 5 70.80 42.87 8.34
C PRO A 5 69.30 43.26 8.37
N TRP A 6 68.87 44.26 7.59
CA TRP A 6 67.45 44.56 7.30
C TRP A 6 67.17 44.89 5.82
N ILE A 7 66.32 44.05 5.21
CA ILE A 7 65.13 44.33 4.37
C ILE A 7 65.23 45.37 3.23
N VAL A 8 65.08 44.91 1.97
CA VAL A 8 64.07 45.41 1.00
C VAL A 8 63.59 44.25 0.11
N ALA A 9 62.27 44.23 -0.10
CA ALA A 9 61.46 43.23 -0.79
C ALA A 9 61.54 43.28 -2.33
N ALA A 10 61.29 42.13 -2.96
CA ALA A 10 60.76 42.03 -4.32
C ALA A 10 59.74 40.88 -4.38
N VAL A 11 58.57 41.18 -4.93
CA VAL A 11 57.35 40.36 -5.01
C VAL A 11 57.16 39.85 -6.45
N CYS A 12 56.34 38.81 -6.60
CA CYS A 12 55.73 38.22 -7.81
C CYS A 12 56.55 37.11 -8.48
N ALA A 13 56.02 35.93 -8.84
CA ALA A 13 54.65 35.39 -8.82
C ALA A 13 54.73 33.86 -8.88
N LEU A 14 53.90 33.15 -8.10
CA LEU A 14 53.73 31.69 -8.23
C LEU A 14 52.31 31.42 -8.75
N ALA A 15 52.21 30.92 -9.97
CA ALA A 15 50.95 30.47 -10.57
C ALA A 15 50.55 29.13 -9.93
N ILE A 16 49.48 29.12 -9.15
CA ILE A 16 48.86 27.90 -8.63
C ILE A 16 47.73 27.51 -9.59
N LEU A 17 47.91 26.37 -10.26
CA LEU A 17 46.86 25.67 -11.00
C LEU A 17 45.81 25.17 -9.99
N LEU A 18 44.67 25.85 -9.92
CA LEU A 18 43.47 25.36 -9.22
C LEU A 18 42.73 24.38 -10.12
N THR A 19 42.81 23.09 -9.82
CA THR A 19 41.81 22.11 -10.27
C THR A 19 40.54 22.31 -9.44
N PRO A 20 39.35 22.47 -10.03
CA PRO A 20 38.12 22.57 -9.26
C PRO A 20 37.80 21.23 -8.62
N THR A 21 38.02 21.11 -7.31
CA THR A 21 37.37 20.06 -6.53
C THR A 21 35.89 20.41 -6.42
N ALA A 22 35.02 19.60 -7.02
CA ALA A 22 33.59 19.70 -6.81
C ALA A 22 33.31 19.50 -5.31
N ALA A 23 32.95 20.57 -4.62
CA ALA A 23 32.41 20.49 -3.27
C ALA A 23 30.99 19.91 -3.38
N SER A 24 30.82 18.62 -3.07
CA SER A 24 29.51 18.03 -2.83
C SER A 24 28.99 18.57 -1.50
N ALA A 25 28.36 19.74 -1.55
CA ALA A 25 27.55 20.21 -0.43
C ALA A 25 26.35 19.25 -0.33
N ALA A 26 26.30 18.47 0.76
CA ALA A 26 25.04 17.86 1.18
C ALA A 26 24.03 18.99 1.41
N PRO A 27 22.71 18.74 1.22
CA PRO A 27 21.69 19.72 1.54
C PRO A 27 21.85 20.08 3.02
N THR A 28 21.71 21.36 3.36
CA THR A 28 21.78 21.79 4.75
C THR A 28 20.77 21.02 5.59
N PRO A 29 21.16 20.42 6.72
CA PRO A 29 20.22 19.82 7.66
C PRO A 29 19.15 20.85 8.06
N GLY A 30 17.87 20.50 7.95
CA GLY A 30 16.75 21.28 8.47
C GLY A 30 15.75 21.82 7.46
N ASP A 31 15.91 21.60 6.15
CA ASP A 31 15.08 22.26 5.14
C ASP A 31 14.63 21.35 3.99
N GLU A 32 13.82 20.34 4.33
CA GLU A 32 13.05 19.53 3.36
C GLU A 32 11.87 20.33 2.74
N GLY A 33 11.79 21.64 2.96
CA GLY A 33 10.59 22.42 2.68
C GLY A 33 9.36 21.92 3.46
N GLY A 34 8.27 22.68 3.45
CA GLY A 34 7.08 22.32 4.22
C GLY A 34 7.15 22.79 5.67
N THR A 35 5.99 23.02 6.28
CA THR A 35 5.94 23.26 7.72
C THR A 35 5.91 21.91 8.46
N ALA A 36 6.45 21.86 9.68
CA ALA A 36 6.34 20.67 10.53
C ALA A 36 4.88 20.18 10.68
N GLU A 37 3.94 21.13 10.79
CA GLU A 37 2.49 20.85 10.84
C GLU A 37 1.98 20.18 9.56
N LEU A 38 2.41 20.64 8.38
CA LEU A 38 2.03 20.04 7.10
C LEU A 38 2.56 18.61 7.02
N MET A 39 3.84 18.41 7.33
CA MET A 39 4.47 17.09 7.22
C MET A 39 3.86 16.09 8.22
N GLN A 40 3.52 16.52 9.44
CA GLN A 40 2.81 15.68 10.40
C GLN A 40 1.40 15.30 9.92
N LYS A 41 0.67 16.24 9.31
CA LYS A 41 -0.65 15.97 8.71
C LYS A 41 -0.53 15.00 7.53
N LEU A 42 0.48 15.18 6.67
CA LEU A 42 0.75 14.27 5.56
C LEU A 42 1.14 12.87 6.06
N ASP A 43 1.98 12.75 7.08
CA ASP A 43 2.37 11.46 7.66
C ASP A 43 1.14 10.70 8.20
N SER A 44 0.39 11.35 9.10
CA SER A 44 -0.79 10.71 9.71
C SER A 44 -1.87 10.36 8.68
N ALA A 45 -2.18 11.27 7.75
CA ALA A 45 -3.26 11.06 6.80
C ALA A 45 -2.92 10.05 5.70
N ASN A 46 -1.69 10.09 5.16
CA ASN A 46 -1.28 9.10 4.16
C ASN A 46 -1.16 7.70 4.76
N ARG A 47 -0.69 7.56 6.01
CA ARG A 47 -0.68 6.26 6.69
C ARG A 47 -2.09 5.71 6.89
N ALA A 48 -3.01 6.53 7.39
CA ALA A 48 -4.41 6.13 7.56
C ALA A 48 -5.06 5.76 6.21
N TYR A 49 -4.75 6.48 5.13
CA TYR A 49 -5.23 6.15 3.79
C TYR A 49 -4.68 4.82 3.29
N ILE A 50 -3.38 4.58 3.43
CA ILE A 50 -2.72 3.33 3.02
C ILE A 50 -3.26 2.14 3.83
N ASP A 51 -3.47 2.31 5.13
CA ASP A 51 -4.06 1.29 5.99
C ASP A 51 -5.49 0.94 5.57
N ALA A 52 -6.30 1.95 5.28
CA ALA A 52 -7.66 1.75 4.79
C ALA A 52 -7.68 1.07 3.42
N GLN A 53 -6.77 1.45 2.51
CA GLN A 53 -6.60 0.81 1.20
C GLN A 53 -6.22 -0.67 1.34
N ASN A 54 -5.24 -0.98 2.20
CA ASN A 54 -4.83 -2.36 2.48
C ASN A 54 -5.97 -3.19 3.07
N ALA A 55 -6.71 -2.63 4.05
CA ALA A 55 -7.84 -3.29 4.68
C ALA A 55 -8.99 -3.54 3.69
N LEU A 56 -9.24 -2.60 2.77
CA LEU A 56 -10.21 -2.72 1.69
C LEU A 56 -9.83 -3.87 0.76
N THR A 57 -8.60 -3.90 0.24
CA THR A 57 -8.13 -4.97 -0.66
C THR A 57 -8.20 -6.33 0.02
N ALA A 58 -7.76 -6.45 1.27
CA ALA A 58 -7.85 -7.71 2.01
C ALA A 58 -9.31 -8.15 2.23
N SER A 59 -10.22 -7.21 2.46
CA SER A 59 -11.66 -7.49 2.57
C SER A 59 -12.28 -7.97 1.26
N GLN A 60 -11.92 -7.34 0.14
CA GLN A 60 -12.37 -7.77 -1.20
C GLN A 60 -11.88 -9.18 -1.54
N GLN A 61 -10.64 -9.52 -1.21
CA GLN A 61 -10.11 -10.88 -1.40
C GLN A 61 -10.85 -11.91 -0.55
N ARG A 62 -11.12 -11.61 0.73
CA ARG A 62 -11.93 -12.51 1.59
C ARG A 62 -13.34 -12.66 1.07
N GLN A 63 -13.99 -11.57 0.65
CA GLN A 63 -15.32 -11.60 0.05
C GLN A 63 -15.33 -12.51 -1.19
N ALA A 64 -14.37 -12.34 -2.11
CA ALA A 64 -14.27 -13.17 -3.30
C ALA A 64 -14.11 -14.67 -2.97
N GLY A 65 -13.26 -14.99 -1.98
CA GLY A 65 -13.10 -16.37 -1.50
C GLY A 65 -14.39 -16.96 -0.90
N LEU A 66 -15.12 -16.18 -0.11
CA LEU A 66 -16.40 -16.60 0.47
C LEU A 66 -17.49 -16.75 -0.60
N SER A 67 -17.53 -15.87 -1.59
CA SER A 67 -18.45 -15.98 -2.72
C SER A 67 -18.18 -17.23 -3.56
N ALA A 68 -16.91 -17.60 -3.76
CA ALA A 68 -16.54 -18.85 -4.42
C ALA A 68 -17.01 -20.08 -3.61
N GLN A 69 -16.82 -20.08 -2.28
CA GLN A 69 -17.33 -21.15 -1.41
C GLN A 69 -18.86 -21.26 -1.48
N GLN A 70 -19.56 -20.12 -1.46
CA GLN A 70 -21.02 -20.10 -1.59
C GLN A 70 -21.45 -20.74 -2.93
N ALA A 71 -20.80 -20.37 -4.03
CA ALA A 71 -21.10 -20.91 -5.36
C ALA A 71 -20.88 -22.43 -5.46
N GLU A 72 -19.96 -23.01 -4.67
CA GLU A 72 -19.76 -24.46 -4.61
C GLU A 72 -20.86 -25.18 -3.79
N LEU A 73 -21.29 -24.59 -2.68
CA LEU A 73 -22.25 -25.20 -1.76
C LEU A 73 -23.69 -25.10 -2.25
N GLU A 74 -24.03 -24.05 -2.99
CA GLU A 74 -25.40 -23.72 -3.39
C GLU A 74 -26.05 -24.79 -4.31
N PRO A 75 -25.35 -25.39 -5.30
CA PRO A 75 -25.88 -26.52 -6.06
C PRO A 75 -26.16 -27.76 -5.20
N ARG A 76 -25.29 -28.07 -4.23
CA ARG A 76 -25.47 -29.22 -3.32
C ARG A 76 -26.69 -29.02 -2.43
N TYR A 77 -26.85 -27.80 -1.89
CA TYR A 77 -28.01 -27.42 -1.11
C TYR A 77 -29.31 -27.53 -1.94
N ASN A 78 -29.34 -26.99 -3.16
CA ASN A 78 -30.51 -27.02 -4.02
C ASN A 78 -30.91 -28.46 -4.38
N LYS A 79 -29.96 -29.31 -4.78
CA LYS A 79 -30.22 -30.72 -5.07
C LYS A 79 -30.83 -31.44 -3.88
N LEU A 80 -30.21 -31.31 -2.70
CA LEU A 80 -30.66 -32.01 -1.49
C LEU A 80 -32.02 -31.50 -0.99
N ARG A 81 -32.29 -30.20 -1.15
CA ARG A 81 -33.60 -29.59 -0.89
C ARG A 81 -34.67 -30.21 -1.79
N ASP A 82 -34.40 -30.30 -3.08
CA ASP A 82 -35.36 -30.80 -4.07
C ASP A 82 -35.63 -32.31 -3.87
N GLU A 83 -34.59 -33.10 -3.58
CA GLU A 83 -34.72 -34.52 -3.19
C GLU A 83 -35.61 -34.66 -1.94
N THR A 84 -35.36 -33.88 -0.89
CA THR A 84 -36.14 -33.91 0.37
C THR A 84 -37.60 -33.49 0.16
N GLN A 85 -37.86 -32.50 -0.69
CA GLN A 85 -39.22 -32.09 -1.04
C GLN A 85 -39.98 -33.20 -1.76
N SER A 86 -39.32 -33.90 -2.70
CA SER A 86 -39.94 -35.02 -3.42
C SER A 86 -40.38 -36.17 -2.51
N ILE A 87 -39.60 -36.48 -1.48
CA ILE A 87 -39.92 -37.49 -0.45
C ILE A 87 -41.15 -37.07 0.35
N THR A 88 -41.22 -35.79 0.74
CA THR A 88 -42.35 -35.26 1.50
C THR A 88 -43.65 -35.31 0.69
N VAL A 89 -43.59 -34.95 -0.59
CA VAL A 89 -44.73 -35.01 -1.52
C VAL A 89 -45.18 -36.46 -1.74
N ALA A 90 -44.25 -37.39 -1.97
CA ALA A 90 -44.56 -38.81 -2.15
C ALA A 90 -45.18 -39.44 -0.90
N ALA A 91 -44.66 -39.12 0.28
CA ALA A 91 -45.24 -39.57 1.56
C ALA A 91 -46.67 -39.04 1.76
N TYR A 92 -46.94 -37.80 1.33
CA TYR A 92 -48.27 -37.20 1.40
C TYR A 92 -49.25 -37.82 0.38
N GLN A 93 -48.83 -37.98 -0.88
CA GLN A 93 -49.65 -38.54 -1.96
C GLN A 93 -49.99 -40.02 -1.75
N ASN A 94 -49.09 -40.80 -1.16
CA ASN A 94 -49.32 -42.21 -0.84
C ASN A 94 -50.19 -42.43 0.43
N GLY A 95 -50.79 -41.36 0.97
CA GLY A 95 -51.77 -41.42 2.05
C GLY A 95 -51.20 -41.40 3.46
N GLY A 96 -49.95 -40.97 3.62
CA GLY A 96 -49.28 -40.82 4.92
C GLY A 96 -49.00 -42.15 5.64
N GLY A 97 -48.41 -42.05 6.84
CA GLY A 97 -47.96 -43.21 7.62
C GLY A 97 -49.04 -44.26 7.92
N LEU A 98 -50.32 -43.88 7.91
CA LEU A 98 -51.45 -44.78 8.18
C LEU A 98 -51.72 -45.77 7.05
N ARG A 99 -51.62 -45.35 5.77
CA ARG A 99 -51.81 -46.26 4.62
C ARG A 99 -50.63 -47.21 4.45
N SER A 100 -49.42 -46.70 4.66
CA SER A 100 -48.18 -47.49 4.68
C SER A 100 -48.21 -48.53 5.81
N ALA A 101 -48.64 -48.14 7.01
CA ALA A 101 -48.83 -49.03 8.15
C ALA A 101 -49.87 -50.11 7.86
N SER A 102 -50.99 -49.77 7.21
CA SER A 102 -51.99 -50.76 6.80
C SER A 102 -51.43 -51.77 5.80
N SER A 103 -50.59 -51.35 4.83
CA SER A 103 -49.96 -52.26 3.86
C SER A 103 -48.88 -53.18 4.46
N LEU A 104 -48.28 -52.77 5.59
CA LEU A 104 -47.34 -53.57 6.36
C LEU A 104 -48.09 -54.61 7.19
N LEU A 105 -49.20 -54.23 7.82
CA LEU A 105 -50.05 -55.12 8.62
C LEU A 105 -50.79 -56.16 7.78
N ASP A 106 -51.07 -55.86 6.50
CA ASP A 106 -51.71 -56.77 5.55
C ASP A 106 -50.73 -57.78 4.90
N SER A 107 -49.47 -57.84 5.38
CA SER A 107 -48.51 -58.83 4.87
C SER A 107 -48.75 -60.22 5.47
N ALA A 108 -49.30 -61.13 4.66
CA ALA A 108 -49.72 -62.47 5.07
C ALA A 108 -48.59 -63.44 5.53
N ASN A 109 -47.32 -63.01 5.57
CA ASN A 109 -46.18 -63.84 5.94
C ASN A 109 -45.18 -63.07 6.85
N PRO A 110 -44.81 -63.61 8.03
CA PRO A 110 -43.83 -62.99 8.95
C PRO A 110 -42.48 -62.61 8.32
N GLY A 111 -41.99 -63.38 7.35
CA GLY A 111 -40.72 -63.08 6.66
C GLY A 111 -40.81 -61.83 5.78
N ILE A 112 -41.91 -61.68 5.03
CA ILE A 112 -42.14 -60.51 4.16
C ILE A 112 -42.33 -59.24 4.99
N PHE A 113 -42.96 -59.35 6.16
CA PHE A 113 -43.06 -58.23 7.11
C PHE A 113 -41.68 -57.77 7.57
N ALA A 114 -40.82 -58.69 8.04
CA ALA A 114 -39.49 -58.37 8.53
C ALA A 114 -38.58 -57.72 7.46
N ASP A 115 -38.65 -58.20 6.22
CA ASP A 115 -37.91 -57.61 5.09
C ASP A 115 -38.38 -56.17 4.79
N LYS A 116 -39.70 -55.95 4.75
CA LYS A 116 -40.26 -54.61 4.51
C LYS A 116 -39.87 -53.62 5.61
N VAL A 117 -39.89 -54.04 6.88
CA VAL A 117 -39.47 -53.21 8.01
C VAL A 117 -37.98 -52.88 7.93
N SER A 118 -37.14 -53.84 7.56
CA SER A 118 -35.69 -53.65 7.41
C SER A 118 -35.36 -52.66 6.29
N ILE A 119 -36.07 -52.74 5.15
CA ILE A 119 -35.93 -51.80 4.04
C ILE A 119 -36.35 -50.39 4.48
N LEU A 120 -37.49 -50.26 5.18
CA LEU A 120 -37.97 -48.98 5.67
C LEU A 120 -37.00 -48.32 6.66
N GLU A 121 -36.36 -49.11 7.53
CA GLU A 121 -35.36 -48.60 8.47
C GLU A 121 -34.12 -48.04 7.73
N VAL A 122 -33.63 -48.74 6.70
CA VAL A 122 -32.51 -48.24 5.88
C VAL A 122 -32.88 -46.92 5.20
N ILE A 123 -34.08 -46.84 4.61
CA ILE A 123 -34.61 -45.64 3.97
C ILE A 123 -34.75 -44.50 4.98
N ALA A 124 -35.32 -44.76 6.17
CA ALA A 124 -35.49 -43.77 7.23
C ALA A 124 -34.16 -43.20 7.71
N ARG A 125 -33.13 -44.04 7.89
CA ARG A 125 -31.77 -43.60 8.25
C ARG A 125 -31.15 -42.72 7.18
N GLN A 126 -31.32 -43.09 5.90
CA GLN A 126 -30.82 -42.29 4.78
C GLN A 126 -31.49 -40.92 4.74
N HIS A 127 -32.81 -40.84 4.91
CA HIS A 127 -33.54 -39.57 4.96
C HIS A 127 -33.14 -38.70 6.16
N ALA A 128 -32.94 -39.31 7.33
CA ALA A 128 -32.45 -38.58 8.50
C ALA A 128 -31.05 -37.96 8.25
N GLN A 129 -30.16 -38.67 7.55
CA GLN A 129 -28.86 -38.16 7.14
C GLN A 129 -28.98 -37.00 6.14
N GLN A 130 -29.82 -37.13 5.11
CA GLN A 130 -30.09 -36.08 4.13
C GLN A 130 -30.64 -34.81 4.79
N LEU A 131 -31.60 -34.93 5.72
CA LEU A 131 -32.14 -33.79 6.47
C LEU A 131 -31.08 -33.10 7.33
N LYS A 132 -30.20 -33.87 7.97
CA LYS A 132 -29.09 -33.34 8.76
C LYS A 132 -28.09 -32.58 7.89
N GLU A 133 -27.73 -33.13 6.74
CA GLU A 133 -26.84 -32.48 5.78
C GLU A 133 -27.47 -31.21 5.20
N LEU A 134 -28.75 -31.25 4.83
CA LEU A 134 -29.49 -30.07 4.34
C LEU A 134 -29.50 -28.94 5.37
N SER A 135 -29.76 -29.27 6.63
CA SER A 135 -29.71 -28.32 7.75
C SER A 135 -28.31 -27.73 7.93
N SER A 136 -27.27 -28.57 7.85
CA SER A 136 -25.88 -28.12 7.93
C SER A 136 -25.50 -27.18 6.77
N LEU A 137 -25.82 -27.54 5.53
CA LEU A 137 -25.56 -26.71 4.35
C LEU A 137 -26.32 -25.39 4.42
N ARG A 138 -27.58 -25.38 4.88
CA ARG A 138 -28.34 -24.15 5.10
C ARG A 138 -27.65 -23.24 6.12
N ALA A 139 -27.21 -23.80 7.24
CA ALA A 139 -26.50 -23.05 8.27
C ALA A 139 -25.16 -22.49 7.75
N GLN A 140 -24.41 -23.28 6.99
CA GLN A 140 -23.16 -22.84 6.35
C GLN A 140 -23.41 -21.71 5.35
N LEU A 141 -24.35 -21.87 4.41
CA LEU A 141 -24.71 -20.82 3.44
C LEU A 141 -25.17 -19.54 4.14
N GLY A 142 -26.00 -19.65 5.18
CA GLY A 142 -26.43 -18.51 5.98
C GLY A 142 -25.26 -17.79 6.69
N GLY A 143 -24.34 -18.55 7.27
CA GLY A 143 -23.13 -18.02 7.91
C GLY A 143 -22.16 -17.37 6.93
N THR A 144 -21.93 -17.99 5.77
CA THR A 144 -21.11 -17.44 4.69
C THR A 144 -21.71 -16.15 4.16
N LYS A 145 -23.04 -16.11 3.91
CA LYS A 145 -23.77 -14.91 3.50
C LYS A 145 -23.61 -13.78 4.50
N ALA A 146 -23.79 -14.05 5.80
CA ALA A 146 -23.60 -13.05 6.85
C ALA A 146 -22.15 -12.53 6.92
N THR A 147 -21.16 -13.40 6.68
CA THR A 147 -19.75 -13.00 6.65
C THR A 147 -19.44 -12.14 5.42
N ILE A 148 -19.99 -12.47 4.25
CA ILE A 148 -19.90 -11.64 3.03
C ILE A 148 -20.50 -10.25 3.30
N ASP A 149 -21.68 -10.18 3.90
CA ASP A 149 -22.35 -8.91 4.21
C ASP A 149 -21.52 -8.06 5.19
N ALA A 150 -20.88 -8.70 6.17
CA ALA A 150 -19.95 -8.04 7.09
C ALA A 150 -18.69 -7.51 6.38
N GLU A 151 -18.11 -8.27 5.44
CA GLU A 151 -17.00 -7.80 4.62
C GLU A 151 -17.42 -6.61 3.73
N VAL A 152 -18.60 -6.65 3.10
CA VAL A 152 -19.11 -5.50 2.32
C VAL A 152 -19.26 -4.24 3.19
N SER A 153 -19.80 -4.38 4.41
CA SER A 153 -19.88 -3.25 5.36
C SER A 153 -18.50 -2.72 5.73
N LYS A 154 -17.52 -3.61 5.96
CA LYS A 154 -16.12 -3.23 6.19
C LYS A 154 -15.53 -2.46 5.00
N GLN A 155 -15.78 -2.88 3.76
CA GLN A 155 -15.33 -2.19 2.56
C GLN A 155 -15.89 -0.77 2.47
N GLN A 156 -17.18 -0.60 2.74
CA GLN A 156 -17.82 0.73 2.77
C GLN A 156 -17.19 1.64 3.83
N ALA A 157 -16.91 1.11 5.03
CA ALA A 157 -16.24 1.85 6.08
C ALA A 157 -14.83 2.28 5.67
N GLN A 158 -14.04 1.40 5.03
CA GLN A 158 -12.70 1.76 4.55
C GLN A 158 -12.75 2.80 3.43
N LEU A 159 -13.71 2.71 2.50
CA LEU A 159 -13.91 3.74 1.47
C LEU A 159 -14.23 5.11 2.09
N ALA A 160 -15.03 5.15 3.17
CA ALA A 160 -15.31 6.38 3.89
C ALA A 160 -14.05 6.96 4.58
N VAL A 161 -13.21 6.09 5.18
CA VAL A 161 -11.91 6.51 5.73
C VAL A 161 -11.02 7.10 4.62
N MET A 162 -10.88 6.40 3.49
CA MET A 162 -10.07 6.88 2.36
C MET A 162 -10.57 8.23 1.83
N ALA A 163 -11.88 8.41 1.69
CA ALA A 163 -12.47 9.68 1.24
C ALA A 163 -12.19 10.83 2.22
N LYS A 164 -12.29 10.56 3.53
CA LYS A 164 -11.94 11.52 4.58
C LYS A 164 -10.46 11.91 4.51
N GLN A 165 -9.55 10.92 4.46
CA GLN A 165 -8.11 11.17 4.41
C GLN A 165 -7.69 11.92 3.14
N LYS A 166 -8.32 11.60 1.99
CA LYS A 166 -8.14 12.39 0.76
C LYS A 166 -8.49 13.85 0.97
N THR A 167 -9.65 14.14 1.55
CA THR A 167 -10.10 15.51 1.83
C THR A 167 -9.12 16.23 2.77
N GLU A 168 -8.66 15.56 3.83
CA GLU A 168 -7.71 16.13 4.79
C GLU A 168 -6.35 16.45 4.14
N VAL A 169 -5.83 15.57 3.28
CA VAL A 169 -4.60 15.79 2.51
C VAL A 169 -4.77 16.95 1.53
N GLU A 170 -5.85 16.98 0.73
CA GLU A 170 -6.12 18.06 -0.23
C GLU A 170 -6.24 19.43 0.47
N GLN A 171 -6.92 19.48 1.62
CA GLN A 171 -7.04 20.70 2.41
C GLN A 171 -5.69 21.15 2.99
N ALA A 172 -4.89 20.22 3.52
CA ALA A 172 -3.57 20.54 4.06
C ALA A 172 -2.64 21.09 2.97
N LEU A 173 -2.63 20.46 1.79
CA LEU A 173 -1.83 20.89 0.63
C LEU A 173 -2.31 22.24 0.08
N THR A 174 -3.62 22.46 -0.04
CA THR A 174 -4.18 23.75 -0.48
C THR A 174 -3.87 24.87 0.50
N ALA A 175 -3.98 24.60 1.81
CA ALA A 175 -3.63 25.58 2.84
C ALA A 175 -2.14 25.95 2.79
N ALA A 176 -1.26 24.98 2.52
CA ALA A 176 0.16 25.22 2.32
C ALA A 176 0.43 26.03 1.04
N GLN A 177 -0.25 25.72 -0.06
CA GLN A 177 -0.15 26.47 -1.32
C GLN A 177 -0.61 27.92 -1.18
N ASN A 178 -1.72 28.19 -0.49
CA ASN A 178 -2.21 29.56 -0.29
C ASN A 178 -1.22 30.41 0.51
N LYS A 179 -0.52 29.81 1.49
CA LYS A 179 0.57 30.47 2.21
C LYS A 179 1.79 30.74 1.31
N ALA A 180 2.03 29.89 0.31
CA ALA A 180 3.12 30.03 -0.64
C ALA A 180 2.83 30.98 -1.82
N ALA A 181 1.58 31.06 -2.30
CA ALA A 181 1.17 31.98 -3.37
C ALA A 181 1.36 33.45 -2.96
N GLN A 182 1.24 33.75 -1.66
CA GLN A 182 1.60 35.05 -1.09
C GLN A 182 3.08 35.40 -1.25
N LYS A 183 3.95 34.42 -1.55
CA LYS A 183 5.39 34.57 -1.82
C LYS A 183 5.75 34.54 -3.32
N GLY A 184 4.77 34.47 -4.23
CA GLY A 184 4.99 34.64 -5.68
C GLY A 184 5.63 33.46 -6.43
N LEU A 185 5.43 32.22 -5.97
CA LEU A 185 5.99 31.02 -6.62
C LEU A 185 5.02 30.39 -7.66
N ASP A 186 5.56 29.91 -8.78
CA ASP A 186 4.81 29.27 -9.89
C ASP A 186 4.05 28.00 -9.42
N THR A 187 2.86 27.78 -9.98
CA THR A 187 1.85 26.80 -9.54
C THR A 187 1.57 25.70 -10.57
N ALA A 188 2.37 25.57 -11.64
CA ALA A 188 2.15 24.56 -12.68
C ALA A 188 2.10 23.11 -12.12
N THR A 189 0.96 22.45 -12.35
CA THR A 189 0.63 21.11 -11.85
C THR A 189 0.57 20.11 -13.01
N THR A 190 1.55 19.21 -13.08
CA THR A 190 1.53 17.86 -13.69
C THR A 190 2.96 17.37 -13.92
N THR A 191 3.41 16.41 -13.12
CA THR A 191 4.58 15.57 -13.47
C THR A 191 4.07 14.35 -14.21
N SER A 192 4.35 14.28 -15.50
CA SER A 192 4.08 13.11 -16.35
C SER A 192 5.26 12.91 -17.29
N GLY A 193 5.82 11.70 -17.31
CA GLY A 193 6.93 11.35 -18.19
C GLY A 193 7.07 9.85 -18.42
N ASN A 194 7.90 9.47 -19.38
CA ASN A 194 8.06 8.07 -19.78
C ASN A 194 8.98 7.32 -18.80
N ALA A 195 8.42 6.74 -17.74
CA ALA A 195 9.17 5.89 -16.83
C ALA A 195 9.51 4.51 -17.45
N PRO A 196 10.66 3.89 -17.11
CA PRO A 196 11.00 2.52 -17.53
C PRO A 196 9.86 1.55 -17.23
N ALA A 197 9.60 0.54 -18.07
CA ALA A 197 8.46 -0.37 -17.88
C ALA A 197 8.62 -1.39 -16.72
N MET A 198 9.81 -1.49 -16.11
CA MET A 198 10.09 -2.45 -15.03
C MET A 198 9.20 -2.19 -13.80
N ASN A 199 8.50 -3.21 -13.33
CA ASN A 199 7.77 -3.16 -12.06
C ASN A 199 8.70 -3.50 -10.90
N ALA A 200 8.51 -2.84 -9.77
CA ALA A 200 9.21 -3.17 -8.53
C ALA A 200 8.70 -4.51 -7.98
N GLU A 201 9.60 -5.28 -7.37
CA GLU A 201 9.17 -6.40 -6.53
C GLU A 201 8.44 -5.84 -5.30
N PRO A 202 7.25 -6.35 -4.95
CA PRO A 202 6.52 -5.90 -3.78
C PRO A 202 7.31 -6.13 -2.50
N ALA A 203 7.31 -5.15 -1.60
CA ALA A 203 7.88 -5.32 -0.26
C ALA A 203 7.07 -6.38 0.53
N PRO A 204 7.70 -7.09 1.49
CA PRO A 204 7.02 -8.11 2.28
C PRO A 204 5.80 -7.56 3.04
N ARG A 205 4.71 -8.31 3.02
CA ARG A 205 3.46 -8.00 3.73
C ARG A 205 3.14 -9.09 4.76
N ARG A 206 2.35 -8.75 5.76
CA ARG A 206 1.77 -9.75 6.68
C ARG A 206 0.76 -10.63 5.94
N ALA A 207 0.42 -11.77 6.54
CA ALA A 207 -0.58 -12.70 6.01
C ALA A 207 -1.97 -12.07 5.83
N ASP A 208 -2.29 -11.04 6.61
CA ASP A 208 -3.54 -10.27 6.50
C ASP A 208 -3.50 -9.15 5.43
N GLY A 209 -2.39 -9.02 4.70
CA GLY A 209 -2.17 -8.02 3.66
C GLY A 209 -1.65 -6.66 4.18
N SER A 210 -1.58 -6.47 5.50
CA SER A 210 -1.09 -5.22 6.11
C SER A 210 0.43 -5.04 5.97
N TRP A 211 0.88 -3.80 6.03
CA TRP A 211 2.31 -3.48 6.13
C TRP A 211 2.83 -3.73 7.55
N PRO A 212 3.97 -4.42 7.72
CA PRO A 212 4.63 -4.47 9.01
C PRO A 212 4.97 -3.08 9.54
N ALA A 213 4.86 -2.91 10.85
CA ALA A 213 5.39 -1.71 11.50
C ALA A 213 6.90 -1.88 11.55
N GLU A 214 7.62 -0.90 11.03
CA GLU A 214 9.08 -0.95 10.90
C GLU A 214 9.69 0.29 11.51
N SER A 215 10.90 0.14 12.04
CA SER A 215 11.71 1.24 12.55
C SER A 215 13.09 1.19 11.90
N CYS A 216 13.80 2.32 11.99
CA CYS A 216 15.20 2.45 11.63
C CYS A 216 16.01 1.33 12.31
N SER A 217 16.43 0.33 11.53
CA SER A 217 16.99 -0.93 12.07
C SER A 217 17.99 -1.63 11.16
N THR A 218 18.14 -1.17 9.92
CA THR A 218 19.14 -1.68 8.98
C THR A 218 20.08 -0.55 8.59
N ASP A 219 21.37 -0.83 8.40
CA ASP A 219 22.35 0.18 8.00
C ASP A 219 21.95 0.85 6.68
N ASP A 220 22.04 2.18 6.64
CA ASP A 220 21.83 2.96 5.42
C ASP A 220 23.07 2.86 4.52
N PRO A 221 23.00 2.25 3.31
CA PRO A 221 24.15 2.16 2.42
C PRO A 221 24.53 3.50 1.76
N THR A 222 23.74 4.56 1.97
CA THR A 222 23.94 5.88 1.36
C THR A 222 24.51 6.91 2.33
N THR A 223 24.43 6.67 3.64
CA THR A 223 24.93 7.58 4.70
C THR A 223 25.48 6.78 5.89
N THR A 224 25.62 7.37 7.07
CA THR A 224 26.08 6.69 8.30
C THR A 224 24.93 6.31 9.25
N GLY A 225 23.69 6.37 8.76
CA GLY A 225 22.48 6.16 9.56
C GLY A 225 21.86 4.78 9.42
N CYS A 226 20.55 4.73 9.64
CA CYS A 226 19.76 3.53 9.41
C CYS A 226 18.53 3.82 8.54
N LEU A 227 18.01 2.76 7.93
CA LEU A 227 16.74 2.72 7.21
C LEU A 227 15.80 1.71 7.86
N THR A 228 14.51 1.86 7.57
CA THR A 228 13.58 0.74 7.70
C THR A 228 13.92 -0.33 6.65
N PRO A 229 13.66 -1.61 6.92
CA PRO A 229 13.80 -2.68 5.92
C PRO A 229 13.09 -2.37 4.60
N ARG A 230 11.92 -1.74 4.64
CA ARG A 230 11.15 -1.36 3.45
C ARG A 230 11.79 -0.21 2.68
N THR A 231 12.34 0.80 3.36
CA THR A 231 13.07 1.87 2.68
C THR A 231 14.32 1.35 2.01
N LEU A 232 15.05 0.42 2.65
CA LEU A 232 16.17 -0.26 2.01
C LEU A 232 15.74 -1.06 0.77
N HIS A 233 14.64 -1.82 0.87
CA HIS A 233 14.06 -2.54 -0.27
C HIS A 233 13.69 -1.58 -1.40
N ALA A 234 13.01 -0.47 -1.09
CA ALA A 234 12.64 0.54 -2.08
C ALA A 234 13.86 1.15 -2.78
N LEU A 235 14.91 1.51 -2.02
CA LEU A 235 16.18 1.97 -2.58
C LEU A 235 16.78 0.96 -3.56
N GLN A 236 16.82 -0.33 -3.18
CA GLN A 236 17.35 -1.39 -4.04
C GLN A 236 16.53 -1.58 -5.32
N GLN A 237 15.19 -1.50 -5.24
CA GLN A 237 14.32 -1.61 -6.41
C GLN A 237 14.49 -0.40 -7.33
N VAL A 238 14.64 0.82 -6.80
CA VAL A 238 14.96 2.02 -7.58
C VAL A 238 16.28 1.84 -8.35
N GLN A 239 17.32 1.35 -7.68
CA GLN A 239 18.61 1.07 -8.31
C GLN A 239 18.54 -0.04 -9.36
N LYS A 240 17.75 -1.09 -9.11
CA LYS A 240 17.49 -2.20 -10.04
C LYS A 240 16.77 -1.72 -11.30
N ALA A 241 15.88 -0.72 -11.17
CA ALA A 241 15.20 -0.08 -12.29
C ALA A 241 16.11 0.84 -13.12
N GLY A 242 17.38 1.02 -12.73
CA GLY A 242 18.39 1.79 -13.48
C GLY A 242 18.66 3.18 -12.93
N PHE A 243 17.97 3.60 -11.87
CA PHE A 243 18.18 4.90 -11.24
C PHE A 243 19.32 4.83 -10.22
N LYS A 244 20.54 5.15 -10.66
CA LYS A 244 21.79 4.94 -9.89
C LYS A 244 22.58 6.23 -9.62
N ARG A 245 21.96 7.40 -9.80
CA ARG A 245 22.57 8.69 -9.43
C ARG A 245 22.72 8.81 -7.90
N PHE A 246 23.38 9.86 -7.45
CA PHE A 246 23.64 10.08 -6.02
C PHE A 246 22.35 10.02 -5.20
N VAL A 247 22.40 9.38 -4.03
CA VAL A 247 21.26 9.23 -3.11
C VAL A 247 21.72 9.54 -1.70
N SER A 248 20.86 10.17 -0.91
CA SER A 248 21.03 10.36 0.53
C SER A 248 19.73 9.99 1.24
N CYS A 249 19.76 8.98 2.10
CA CYS A 249 18.54 8.48 2.74
C CYS A 249 18.38 8.89 4.21
N TRP A 250 19.37 8.68 5.07
CA TRP A 250 19.22 9.07 6.47
C TRP A 250 19.91 10.40 6.79
N ARG A 251 19.35 11.13 7.76
CA ARG A 251 19.97 12.33 8.37
C ARG A 251 19.76 12.31 9.89
N PRO A 252 20.66 12.94 10.69
CA PRO A 252 20.57 12.91 12.15
C PRO A 252 19.23 13.40 12.74
N PRO A 253 18.87 12.93 13.94
CA PRO A 253 17.68 13.38 14.67
C PRO A 253 17.71 14.88 14.94
N GLY A 254 16.54 15.53 14.90
CA GLY A 254 16.39 16.98 15.09
C GLY A 254 15.38 17.62 14.14
N GLU A 255 14.97 16.87 13.11
CA GLU A 255 13.99 17.30 12.11
C GLU A 255 12.66 16.54 12.27
N PRO A 256 11.48 17.16 12.07
CA PRO A 256 10.17 16.53 12.25
C PRO A 256 9.78 15.58 11.09
N TYR A 257 10.72 15.24 10.20
CA TYR A 257 10.47 14.62 8.92
C TYR A 257 10.82 13.11 8.88
N GLU A 258 10.87 12.55 7.68
CA GLU A 258 10.95 11.11 7.43
C GLU A 258 12.39 10.57 7.37
N HIS A 259 13.38 11.42 7.05
CA HIS A 259 14.79 11.04 7.01
C HIS A 259 15.31 10.50 8.36
N PRO A 260 15.08 11.17 9.52
CA PRO A 260 15.56 10.65 10.80
C PRO A 260 14.91 9.33 11.25
N LYS A 261 13.72 9.03 10.70
CA LYS A 261 13.00 7.77 10.95
C LYS A 261 13.52 6.62 10.08
N GLY A 262 14.44 6.90 9.15
CA GLY A 262 14.90 5.93 8.15
C GLY A 262 13.84 5.59 7.12
N ARG A 263 12.85 6.48 6.91
CA ARG A 263 11.70 6.27 6.03
C ARG A 263 11.76 7.05 4.72
N ALA A 264 12.83 7.80 4.47
CA ALA A 264 12.98 8.61 3.26
C ALA A 264 14.29 8.40 2.52
N CYS A 265 14.29 8.74 1.23
CA CYS A 265 15.47 8.89 0.39
C CYS A 265 15.32 10.04 -0.59
N ASP A 266 16.38 10.85 -0.69
CA ASP A 266 16.53 11.90 -1.71
C ASP A 266 17.43 11.39 -2.82
N PHE A 267 16.85 11.22 -4.01
CA PHE A 267 17.54 10.76 -5.21
C PHE A 267 17.91 11.96 -6.08
N ALA A 268 19.19 12.29 -6.14
CA ALA A 268 19.66 13.43 -6.90
C ALA A 268 19.33 13.30 -8.39
N ALA A 269 18.96 14.43 -8.99
CA ALA A 269 18.84 14.55 -10.42
C ALA A 269 20.21 14.53 -11.10
N ASP A 270 21.30 14.88 -10.41
CA ASP A 270 22.67 14.85 -10.95
C ASP A 270 23.49 13.68 -10.39
N THR A 271 24.61 13.34 -11.04
CA THR A 271 25.40 12.15 -10.69
C THR A 271 26.21 12.30 -9.40
N SER A 272 26.64 13.51 -9.05
CA SER A 272 27.68 13.75 -8.04
C SER A 272 27.22 14.67 -6.91
N GLY A 273 26.01 14.44 -6.42
CA GLY A 273 25.39 15.20 -5.33
C GLY A 273 24.13 15.94 -5.76
N PHE A 274 23.60 16.74 -4.84
CA PHE A 274 22.45 17.58 -5.06
C PHE A 274 22.90 18.88 -5.73
N GLY A 275 22.83 18.91 -7.07
CA GLY A 275 23.25 20.04 -7.89
C GLY A 275 22.32 21.26 -7.79
N GLY A 276 22.36 22.12 -8.81
CA GLY A 276 21.40 23.22 -8.95
C GLY A 276 20.03 22.76 -9.45
N VAL A 277 19.16 23.71 -9.81
CA VAL A 277 17.87 23.40 -10.44
C VAL A 277 18.09 22.47 -11.64
N ALA A 278 17.44 21.30 -11.62
CA ALA A 278 17.60 20.31 -12.66
C ALA A 278 17.07 20.84 -14.00
N THR A 279 17.87 20.68 -15.05
CA THR A 279 17.52 21.04 -16.43
C THR A 279 17.86 19.89 -17.38
N GLY A 280 17.37 19.95 -18.62
CA GLY A 280 17.68 18.96 -19.66
C GLY A 280 17.57 17.50 -19.20
N ALA A 281 18.64 16.73 -19.39
CA ALA A 281 18.70 15.31 -19.04
C ALA A 281 18.59 15.02 -17.54
N SER A 282 18.93 15.97 -16.66
CA SER A 282 18.75 15.82 -15.21
C SER A 282 17.29 15.94 -14.82
N LYS A 283 16.57 16.90 -15.42
CA LYS A 283 15.13 17.05 -15.21
C LYS A 283 14.33 15.88 -15.79
N GLU A 284 14.74 15.37 -16.95
CA GLU A 284 14.14 14.18 -17.54
C GLU A 284 14.33 12.96 -16.64
N TYR A 285 15.55 12.72 -16.14
CA TYR A 285 15.83 11.62 -15.20
C TYR A 285 14.96 11.70 -13.93
N GLY A 286 14.87 12.87 -13.30
CA GLY A 286 14.04 13.06 -12.11
C GLY A 286 12.55 12.83 -12.39
N THR A 287 12.05 13.31 -13.53
CA THR A 287 10.66 13.07 -13.97
C THR A 287 10.36 11.59 -14.18
N GLN A 288 11.28 10.85 -14.81
CA GLN A 288 11.14 9.40 -15.01
C GLN A 288 11.17 8.64 -13.68
N LEU A 289 12.07 9.01 -12.76
CA LEU A 289 12.16 8.40 -11.44
C LEU A 289 10.89 8.66 -10.62
N ALA A 290 10.43 9.91 -10.53
CA ALA A 290 9.21 10.26 -9.83
C ALA A 290 8.00 9.50 -10.39
N THR A 291 7.88 9.44 -11.72
CA THR A 291 6.80 8.67 -12.37
C THR A 291 6.91 7.17 -12.07
N TRP A 292 8.12 6.61 -12.05
CA TRP A 292 8.34 5.20 -11.71
C TRP A 292 7.95 4.89 -10.26
N LEU A 293 8.30 5.76 -9.32
CA LEU A 293 7.93 5.63 -7.92
C LEU A 293 6.41 5.66 -7.72
N VAL A 294 5.74 6.62 -8.36
CA VAL A 294 4.27 6.73 -8.33
C VAL A 294 3.61 5.46 -8.86
N ARG A 295 4.08 4.93 -9.99
CA ARG A 295 3.53 3.70 -10.58
C ARG A 295 3.72 2.47 -9.68
N ASN A 296 4.80 2.44 -8.91
CA ASN A 296 5.14 1.32 -8.02
C ASN A 296 4.78 1.58 -6.54
N ALA A 297 4.03 2.65 -6.26
CA ALA A 297 3.79 3.11 -4.89
C ALA A 297 3.16 2.04 -4.00
N THR A 298 2.16 1.30 -4.48
CA THR A 298 1.50 0.22 -3.72
C THR A 298 2.43 -0.98 -3.45
N ALA A 299 3.35 -1.28 -4.37
CA ALA A 299 4.31 -2.37 -4.23
C ALA A 299 5.40 -2.02 -3.21
N LEU A 300 5.82 -0.75 -3.18
CA LEU A 300 6.90 -0.27 -2.32
C LEU A 300 6.43 0.31 -0.97
N GLY A 301 5.14 0.62 -0.84
CA GLY A 301 4.60 1.30 0.34
C GLY A 301 4.96 2.79 0.38
N VAL A 302 4.96 3.46 -0.78
CA VAL A 302 5.27 4.91 -0.87
C VAL A 302 4.13 5.73 -0.26
N MET A 303 4.48 6.60 0.68
CA MET A 303 3.57 7.56 1.32
C MET A 303 3.44 8.84 0.50
N TYR A 304 4.55 9.35 -0.01
CA TYR A 304 4.56 10.49 -0.90
C TYR A 304 5.87 10.58 -1.70
N VAL A 305 5.79 11.26 -2.83
CA VAL A 305 6.94 11.59 -3.69
C VAL A 305 6.94 13.09 -3.90
N ILE A 306 8.08 13.77 -3.72
CA ILE A 306 8.22 15.20 -4.04
C ILE A 306 9.20 15.36 -5.19
N TRP A 307 8.77 16.04 -6.24
CA TRP A 307 9.60 16.34 -7.39
C TRP A 307 9.18 17.67 -8.01
N PHE A 308 10.16 18.52 -8.27
CA PHE A 308 10.02 19.75 -9.03
C PHE A 308 8.86 20.62 -8.55
N ARG A 309 8.85 20.91 -7.23
CA ARG A 309 7.81 21.73 -6.56
C ARG A 309 6.42 21.09 -6.59
N GLN A 310 6.35 19.76 -6.69
CA GLN A 310 5.10 19.01 -6.64
C GLN A 310 5.23 17.86 -5.67
N ILE A 311 4.14 17.54 -5.00
CA ILE A 311 4.02 16.37 -4.14
C ILE A 311 2.93 15.45 -4.68
N TRP A 312 3.26 14.18 -4.80
CA TRP A 312 2.32 13.11 -5.07
C TRP A 312 2.01 12.37 -3.78
N THR A 313 0.74 12.05 -3.53
CA THR A 313 0.33 11.10 -2.49
C THR A 313 -0.65 10.06 -3.05
N PRO A 314 -0.75 8.86 -2.44
CA PRO A 314 -1.78 7.88 -2.81
C PRO A 314 -3.20 8.42 -2.67
N ALA A 315 -3.42 9.33 -1.73
CA ALA A 315 -4.73 9.87 -1.41
C ALA A 315 -5.22 10.91 -2.43
N ALA A 316 -4.32 11.78 -2.88
CA ALA A 316 -4.68 13.01 -3.59
C ALA A 316 -4.06 13.11 -5.00
N GLY A 317 -3.05 12.30 -5.32
CA GLY A 317 -2.31 12.41 -6.57
C GLY A 317 -1.32 13.59 -6.53
N TRP A 318 -0.98 14.15 -7.69
CA TRP A 318 -0.04 15.28 -7.79
C TRP A 318 -0.70 16.61 -7.41
N HIS A 319 -0.05 17.35 -6.51
CA HIS A 319 -0.40 18.69 -6.08
C HIS A 319 0.85 19.58 -6.07
N ALA A 320 0.67 20.90 -6.16
CA ALA A 320 1.78 21.83 -5.98
C ALA A 320 2.32 21.77 -4.54
N TYR A 321 3.64 21.82 -4.42
CA TYR A 321 4.42 21.81 -3.20
C TYR A 321 5.35 23.03 -3.21
N ASN A 322 4.81 24.17 -2.80
CA ASN A 322 5.49 25.47 -2.84
C ASN A 322 6.02 25.91 -1.48
N SER A 323 6.39 24.95 -0.64
CA SER A 323 6.77 25.21 0.75
C SER A 323 8.27 25.21 1.02
N GLY A 324 9.11 25.22 -0.02
CA GLY A 324 10.55 25.42 0.13
C GLY A 324 10.94 26.89 0.34
N ASN A 325 12.24 27.11 0.53
CA ASN A 325 12.84 28.40 0.86
C ASN A 325 13.44 29.12 -0.37
N GLY A 326 13.11 28.66 -1.58
CA GLY A 326 13.57 29.29 -2.83
C GLY A 326 14.93 28.77 -3.31
N ASP A 327 15.49 27.73 -2.68
CA ASP A 327 16.69 27.04 -3.13
C ASP A 327 16.34 25.68 -3.75
N PRO A 328 17.23 25.11 -4.59
CA PRO A 328 16.92 23.89 -5.32
C PRO A 328 16.61 22.66 -4.46
N SER A 329 17.17 22.57 -3.25
CA SER A 329 16.98 21.42 -2.38
C SER A 329 15.65 21.51 -1.67
N SER A 330 15.34 22.60 -0.96
CA SER A 330 14.05 22.73 -0.27
C SER A 330 12.86 22.75 -1.23
N ASP A 331 13.03 23.28 -2.44
CA ASP A 331 12.02 23.25 -3.50
C ASP A 331 11.98 21.95 -4.31
N HIS A 332 12.85 20.97 -3.99
CA HIS A 332 12.95 19.66 -4.67
C HIS A 332 13.11 19.76 -6.19
N THR A 333 13.83 20.78 -6.65
CA THR A 333 14.10 20.96 -8.08
C THR A 333 15.40 20.30 -8.53
N ASN A 334 16.23 19.80 -7.60
CA ASN A 334 17.47 19.09 -7.88
C ASN A 334 17.46 17.61 -7.47
N HIS A 335 16.38 17.11 -6.86
CA HIS A 335 16.23 15.71 -6.46
C HIS A 335 14.76 15.27 -6.34
N VAL A 336 14.54 13.97 -6.47
CA VAL A 336 13.27 13.32 -6.15
C VAL A 336 13.32 12.82 -4.70
N HIS A 337 12.44 13.33 -3.86
CA HIS A 337 12.25 12.82 -2.51
C HIS A 337 11.21 11.71 -2.51
N MET A 338 11.49 10.62 -1.80
CA MET A 338 10.60 9.49 -1.60
C MET A 338 10.44 9.23 -0.11
N SER A 339 9.20 9.12 0.36
CA SER A 339 8.87 8.68 1.72
C SER A 339 8.06 7.38 1.73
N ILE A 340 8.33 6.52 2.71
CA ILE A 340 7.85 5.13 2.84
C ILE A 340 7.04 4.94 4.14
N TYR A 341 6.00 4.09 4.09
CA TYR A 341 5.06 3.79 5.19
C TYR A 341 5.74 3.16 6.42
#